data_AF-A0A5J9SER2-F1
#
_entry.id   AF-A0A5J9SER2-F1
#
_cell.length_a   1.000
_cell.length_b   1.000
_cell.length_c   1.000
_cell.angle_alpha   90.00
_cell.angle_beta   90.00
_cell.angle_gamma   90.00
#
_symmetry.space_group_name_H-M   'P 1'
#
loop_
_entity.id
_entity.type
_entity.pdbx_description
1 polymer ?
#
loop_
_entity_poly.entity_id
_entity_poly.type
_entity_poly.pdbx_seq_one_letter_code
_entity_poly.pdbx_strand_id
1 'polypeptide(L)'
;MGGQVLDHPNLGLRHGRLRHRRRHRGLRHPVTRLQVSAFAALRDAFVRVTPSLTRTSGPGVSLFDTNLSDRTSVDVPAVALRFEDDGTLRLPAKNYLIPVDGIGTYCLAFTPTNAAVSIIGNVQQQGTRVTFDTAKGTVSFAANKC
;
A
#
# COMPACT_ATOMS: atom_id res chain seq x y z
N MET A 1 54.74 25.96 16.53
CA MET A 1 54.05 26.23 17.80
C MET A 1 53.18 27.46 17.60
N GLY A 2 51.88 27.34 17.88
CA GLY A 2 50.92 28.46 17.93
C GLY A 2 50.51 28.99 16.55
N GLY A 3 49.24 29.28 16.25
CA GLY A 3 48.03 29.27 17.05
C GLY A 3 46.85 29.52 16.11
N GLN A 4 45.69 29.02 16.53
CA GLN A 4 44.38 29.24 15.91
C GLN A 4 44.02 30.73 15.88
N VAL A 5 43.13 31.10 14.95
CA VAL A 5 41.85 31.82 15.18
C VAL A 5 41.38 32.27 13.80
N LEU A 6 40.40 31.57 13.25
CA LEU A 6 39.52 32.16 12.22
C LEU A 6 38.26 32.59 12.97
N ASP A 7 38.23 33.87 13.30
CA ASP A 7 37.06 34.55 13.82
C ASP A 7 35.93 34.48 12.80
N HIS A 8 34.78 33.97 13.25
CA HIS A 8 33.51 34.11 12.57
C HIS A 8 33.10 35.58 12.52
N PRO A 9 32.49 36.01 11.41
CA PRO A 9 31.28 36.79 11.61
C PRO A 9 30.13 36.34 10.72
N ASN A 10 28.94 36.54 11.30
CA ASN A 10 27.63 36.55 10.68
C ASN A 10 26.94 35.22 10.41
N LEU A 11 26.33 34.77 11.52
CA LEU A 11 24.99 34.23 11.63
C LEU A 11 23.98 34.89 10.67
N GLY A 12 24.03 34.50 9.40
CA GLY A 12 22.94 34.71 8.47
C GLY A 12 21.89 33.64 8.68
N LEU A 13 20.87 33.93 9.48
CA LEU A 13 19.60 33.20 9.51
C LEU A 13 19.02 33.19 8.09
N ARG A 14 19.45 32.23 7.27
CA ARG A 14 18.79 31.93 6.01
C ARG A 14 17.43 31.38 6.38
N HIS A 15 16.41 32.21 6.24
CA HIS A 15 15.03 31.78 6.12
C HIS A 15 14.96 30.68 5.06
N GLY A 16 15.08 29.43 5.50
CA GLY A 16 14.77 28.26 4.72
C GLY A 16 13.27 28.23 4.56
N ARG A 17 12.75 29.03 3.62
CA ARG A 17 11.37 28.91 3.17
C ARG A 17 11.25 27.49 2.64
N LEU A 18 10.61 26.61 3.41
CA LEU A 18 10.26 25.26 2.99
C LEU A 18 9.26 25.44 1.84
N ARG A 19 9.78 25.62 0.63
CA ARG A 19 8.97 25.50 -0.57
C ARG A 19 8.44 24.08 -0.52
N HIS A 20 7.14 23.97 -0.32
CA HIS A 20 6.39 22.74 -0.43
C HIS A 20 6.68 22.19 -1.82
N ARG A 21 7.75 21.39 -1.95
CA ARG A 21 7.89 20.52 -3.10
C ARG A 21 6.67 19.63 -2.97
N ARG A 22 5.61 19.94 -3.72
CA ARG A 22 4.67 18.92 -4.16
C ARG A 22 5.52 17.86 -4.83
N ARG A 23 6.02 16.91 -4.03
CA ARG A 23 6.43 15.61 -4.56
C ARG A 23 5.13 14.91 -4.91
N HIS A 24 4.50 15.36 -6.00
CA HIS A 24 3.81 14.45 -6.90
C HIS A 24 4.91 13.61 -7.59
N ARG A 25 5.73 12.89 -6.82
CA ARG A 25 6.30 11.65 -7.33
C ARG A 25 5.13 10.71 -7.22
N GLY A 26 4.52 10.38 -8.36
CA GLY A 26 3.57 9.29 -8.47
C GLY A 26 4.26 8.02 -7.98
N LEU A 27 4.22 7.79 -6.66
CA LEU A 27 4.54 6.52 -6.07
C LEU A 27 3.40 5.63 -6.54
N ARG A 28 3.53 5.07 -7.76
CA ARG A 28 2.72 3.94 -8.18
C ARG A 28 3.11 2.84 -7.22
N HIS A 29 2.33 2.71 -6.16
CA HIS A 29 2.47 1.60 -5.25
C HIS A 29 2.31 0.36 -6.14
N PRO A 30 3.32 -0.53 -6.25
CA PRO A 30 3.19 -1.72 -7.07
C PRO A 30 2.19 -2.62 -6.36
N VAL A 31 0.93 -2.44 -6.68
CA VAL A 31 -0.21 -3.19 -6.14
C VAL A 31 -0.45 -4.45 -6.95
N THR A 32 -1.09 -5.43 -6.34
CA THR A 32 -1.47 -6.67 -7.02
C THR A 32 -2.36 -6.40 -8.22
N ARG A 33 -2.03 -7.05 -9.32
CA ARG A 33 -2.82 -7.08 -10.55
C ARG A 33 -3.49 -8.45 -10.65
N LEU A 34 -4.81 -8.49 -10.61
CA LEU A 34 -5.58 -9.72 -10.72
C LEU A 34 -6.21 -9.81 -12.11
N GLN A 35 -6.34 -11.04 -12.63
CA GLN A 35 -7.22 -11.27 -13.78
C GLN A 35 -8.60 -10.65 -13.53
N VAL A 36 -9.24 -10.14 -14.58
CA VAL A 36 -10.48 -9.34 -14.49
C VAL A 36 -11.56 -10.01 -13.63
N SER A 37 -11.77 -11.32 -13.81
CA SER A 37 -12.76 -12.09 -13.05
C SER A 37 -12.43 -12.15 -11.55
N ALA A 38 -11.17 -12.43 -11.20
CA ALA A 38 -10.71 -12.47 -9.81
C ALA A 38 -10.78 -11.09 -9.14
N PHE A 39 -10.44 -10.03 -9.87
CA PHE A 39 -10.58 -8.66 -9.37
C PHE A 39 -12.05 -8.32 -9.08
N ALA A 40 -12.96 -8.61 -10.02
CA ALA A 40 -14.38 -8.36 -9.85
C ALA A 40 -14.95 -9.13 -8.64
N ALA A 41 -14.61 -10.41 -8.50
CA ALA A 41 -15.03 -11.23 -7.36
C ALA A 41 -14.54 -10.66 -6.01
N LEU A 42 -13.26 -10.28 -5.91
CA LEU A 42 -12.71 -9.67 -4.72
C LEU A 42 -13.41 -8.35 -4.38
N ARG A 43 -13.55 -7.46 -5.36
CA ARG A 43 -14.22 -6.17 -5.22
C ARG A 43 -15.65 -6.34 -4.73
N ASP A 44 -16.43 -7.17 -5.41
CA ASP A 44 -17.86 -7.33 -5.12
C ASP A 44 -18.06 -7.99 -3.75
N ALA A 45 -17.19 -8.94 -3.38
CA ALA A 45 -17.17 -9.50 -2.03
C ALA A 45 -16.84 -8.44 -0.98
N PHE A 46 -15.78 -7.64 -1.19
CA PHE A 46 -15.38 -6.59 -0.27
C PHE A 46 -16.53 -5.60 -0.04
N VAL A 47 -17.11 -5.06 -1.11
CA VAL A 47 -18.23 -4.11 -1.02
C VAL A 47 -19.42 -4.70 -0.27
N ARG A 48 -19.76 -5.98 -0.52
CA ARG A 48 -20.89 -6.65 0.13
C ARG A 48 -20.71 -6.76 1.64
N VAL A 49 -19.49 -7.03 2.11
CA VAL A 49 -19.19 -7.20 3.55
C VAL A 49 -18.80 -5.90 4.24
N THR A 50 -18.74 -4.79 3.50
CA THR A 50 -18.45 -3.45 4.02
C THR A 50 -19.55 -2.42 3.69
N PRO A 51 -20.82 -2.67 4.04
CA PRO A 51 -21.92 -1.76 3.69
C PRO A 51 -21.82 -0.41 4.40
N SER A 52 -21.13 -0.35 5.55
CA SER A 52 -20.90 0.88 6.32
C SER A 52 -19.82 1.78 5.74
N LEU A 53 -19.07 1.31 4.75
CA LEU A 53 -17.96 2.03 4.14
C LEU A 53 -18.47 2.91 2.99
N THR A 54 -18.36 4.23 3.16
CA THR A 54 -18.75 5.19 2.13
C THR A 54 -17.76 5.14 0.97
N ARG A 55 -18.26 4.86 -0.23
CA ARG A 55 -17.44 4.86 -1.45
C ARG A 55 -17.27 6.30 -1.93
N THR A 56 -16.04 6.68 -2.22
CA THR A 56 -15.68 7.99 -2.77
C THR A 56 -15.56 7.88 -4.28
N SER A 57 -16.07 8.89 -4.98
CA SER A 57 -15.95 9.04 -6.42
C SER A 57 -15.31 10.40 -6.70
N GLY A 58 -14.25 10.47 -7.52
CA GLY A 58 -13.62 11.75 -7.87
C GLY A 58 -12.39 11.64 -8.79
N PRO A 59 -11.87 12.76 -9.32
CA PRO A 59 -10.67 12.76 -10.15
C PRO A 59 -9.43 12.31 -9.34
N GLY A 60 -8.74 11.27 -9.83
CA GLY A 60 -7.56 10.71 -9.13
C GLY A 60 -7.89 9.73 -8.00
N VAL A 61 -9.18 9.48 -7.76
CA VAL A 61 -9.73 8.53 -6.80
C VAL A 61 -10.11 7.27 -7.59
N SER A 62 -9.63 6.09 -7.21
CA SER A 62 -10.02 4.83 -7.85
C SER A 62 -11.47 4.51 -7.50
N LEU A 63 -12.16 3.74 -8.36
CA LEU A 63 -13.58 3.36 -8.20
C LEU A 63 -13.89 2.61 -6.88
N PHE A 64 -12.87 2.28 -6.09
CA PHE A 64 -12.94 1.48 -4.86
C PHE A 64 -12.34 2.20 -3.66
N ASP A 65 -12.28 3.53 -3.75
CA ASP A 65 -11.79 4.34 -2.65
C ASP A 65 -12.88 4.45 -1.60
N THR A 66 -12.53 4.08 -0.39
CA THR A 66 -13.40 4.18 0.76
C THR A 66 -13.00 5.39 1.58
N ASN A 67 -13.97 6.23 1.90
CA ASN A 67 -13.78 7.31 2.85
C ASN A 67 -13.86 6.76 4.29
N LEU A 68 -12.76 6.90 5.05
CA LEU A 68 -12.67 6.63 6.48
C LEU A 68 -12.47 7.91 7.32
N SER A 69 -12.56 9.10 6.71
CA SER A 69 -12.23 10.42 7.31
C SER A 69 -12.96 10.73 8.61
N ASP A 70 -14.22 10.30 8.74
CA ASP A 70 -15.04 10.55 9.93
C ASP A 70 -14.90 9.47 11.02
N ARG A 71 -13.94 8.55 10.90
CA ARG A 71 -13.79 7.40 11.81
C ARG A 71 -12.38 7.28 12.36
N THR A 72 -12.27 7.22 13.68
CA THR A 72 -11.00 7.01 14.41
C THR A 72 -10.51 5.57 14.35
N SER A 73 -11.42 4.62 14.14
CA SER A 73 -11.12 3.19 13.92
C SER A 73 -12.22 2.58 13.06
N VAL A 74 -11.85 1.65 12.18
CA VAL A 74 -12.79 0.95 11.29
C VAL A 74 -12.41 -0.51 11.20
N ASP A 75 -13.39 -1.37 11.46
CA ASP A 75 -13.24 -2.80 11.20
C ASP A 75 -13.30 -3.05 9.70
N VAL A 76 -12.24 -3.66 9.18
CA VAL A 76 -12.11 -4.01 7.77
C VAL A 76 -12.06 -5.53 7.61
N PRO A 77 -12.61 -6.09 6.52
CA PRO A 77 -12.64 -7.53 6.33
C PRO A 77 -11.23 -8.09 6.23
N ALA A 78 -11.01 -9.28 6.77
CA ALA A 78 -9.77 -10.01 6.55
C ALA A 78 -9.64 -10.42 5.08
N VAL A 79 -8.48 -10.16 4.48
CA VAL A 79 -8.17 -10.55 3.09
C VAL A 79 -6.98 -11.51 3.09
N ALA A 80 -7.08 -12.59 2.32
CA ALA A 80 -5.99 -13.54 2.13
C ALA A 80 -5.96 -14.03 0.67
N LEU A 81 -4.74 -14.30 0.18
CA LEU A 81 -4.54 -15.02 -1.08
C LEU A 81 -4.38 -16.50 -0.73
N ARG A 82 -5.22 -17.35 -1.32
CA ARG A 82 -5.16 -18.81 -1.17
C ARG A 82 -4.54 -19.41 -2.41
N PHE A 83 -3.63 -20.33 -2.20
CA PHE A 83 -2.92 -21.10 -3.20
C PHE A 83 -3.33 -22.58 -3.07
N GLU A 84 -2.85 -23.39 -4.01
CA GLU A 84 -2.97 -24.85 -3.93
C GLU A 84 -2.27 -25.38 -2.66
N ASP A 85 -2.58 -26.62 -2.28
CA ASP A 85 -2.04 -27.28 -1.08
C ASP A 85 -2.23 -26.48 0.23
N ASP A 86 -3.36 -25.77 0.34
CA ASP A 86 -3.73 -24.92 1.49
C ASP A 86 -2.76 -23.76 1.80
N GLY A 87 -1.83 -23.46 0.89
CA GLY A 87 -0.95 -22.30 1.00
C GLY A 87 -1.76 -21.02 1.15
N THR A 88 -1.51 -20.24 2.21
CA THR A 88 -2.28 -19.02 2.48
C THR A 88 -1.39 -17.84 2.84
N LEU A 89 -1.51 -16.75 2.10
CA LEU A 89 -0.91 -15.45 2.43
C LEU A 89 -1.98 -14.51 2.99
N ARG A 90 -2.01 -14.36 4.32
CA ARG A 90 -2.90 -13.41 5.00
C ARG A 90 -2.33 -12.00 4.90
N LEU A 91 -3.16 -11.05 4.46
CA LEU A 91 -2.74 -9.67 4.25
C LEU A 91 -3.20 -8.81 5.43
N PRO A 92 -2.29 -8.08 6.11
CA PRO A 92 -2.69 -7.04 7.04
C PRO A 92 -3.42 -5.90 6.31
N ALA A 93 -4.26 -5.13 7.01
CA ALA A 93 -5.05 -4.02 6.44
C ALA A 93 -4.24 -3.05 5.57
N LYS A 94 -3.05 -2.65 6.04
CA LYS A 94 -2.11 -1.77 5.32
C LYS A 94 -1.62 -2.32 3.96
N ASN A 95 -1.76 -3.63 3.73
CA ASN A 95 -1.37 -4.30 2.50
C ASN A 95 -2.51 -4.42 1.48
N TYR A 96 -3.74 -4.04 1.84
CA TYR A 96 -4.87 -3.96 0.90
C TYR A 96 -5.66 -2.65 0.95
N LEU A 97 -5.39 -1.76 1.90
CA LEU A 97 -5.95 -0.41 1.97
C LEU A 97 -4.80 0.62 2.01
N ILE A 98 -4.69 1.42 0.95
CA ILE A 98 -3.64 2.45 0.82
C ILE A 98 -4.26 3.83 0.97
N PRO A 99 -3.75 4.70 1.88
CA PRO A 99 -4.22 6.07 1.96
C PRO A 99 -3.87 6.84 0.67
N VAL A 100 -4.84 7.51 0.09
CA VAL A 100 -4.64 8.36 -1.12
C VAL A 100 -4.61 9.85 -0.83
N ASP A 101 -5.05 10.24 0.36
CA ASP A 101 -4.95 11.60 0.85
C ASP A 101 -4.58 11.61 2.34
N GLY A 102 -4.36 12.80 2.87
CA GLY A 102 -4.10 13.01 4.30
C GLY A 102 -5.36 13.17 5.13
N ILE A 103 -6.56 12.99 4.54
CA ILE A 103 -7.84 13.25 5.20
C ILE A 103 -8.64 11.97 5.48
N GLY A 104 -8.13 10.80 5.10
CA GLY A 104 -8.70 9.51 5.50
C GLY A 104 -9.38 8.74 4.37
N THR A 105 -9.09 9.05 3.12
CA THR A 105 -9.53 8.23 1.98
C THR A 105 -8.53 7.12 1.69
N TYR A 106 -9.02 5.89 1.51
CA TYR A 106 -8.20 4.70 1.25
C TYR A 106 -8.63 3.99 -0.03
N CYS A 107 -7.70 3.64 -0.91
CA CYS A 107 -7.93 2.74 -2.05
C CYS A 107 -7.85 1.27 -1.64
N LEU A 108 -8.71 0.43 -2.22
CA LEU A 108 -8.41 -0.99 -2.34
C LEU A 108 -7.16 -1.20 -3.23
N ALA A 109 -6.12 -1.82 -2.68
CA ALA A 109 -4.81 -1.97 -3.32
C ALA A 109 -4.74 -3.14 -4.32
N PHE A 110 -5.75 -3.27 -5.18
CA PHE A 110 -5.81 -4.27 -6.24
C PHE A 110 -6.28 -3.62 -7.54
N THR A 111 -5.83 -4.13 -8.68
CA THR A 111 -6.25 -3.63 -10.00
C THR A 111 -6.50 -4.78 -10.96
N PRO A 112 -7.43 -4.64 -11.93
CA PRO A 112 -7.61 -5.66 -12.96
C PRO A 112 -6.46 -5.65 -13.97
N THR A 113 -6.21 -6.80 -14.58
CA THR A 113 -5.32 -6.95 -15.73
C THR A 113 -5.93 -7.91 -16.75
N ASN A 114 -5.68 -7.62 -18.04
CA ASN A 114 -6.01 -8.50 -19.16
C ASN A 114 -4.88 -9.50 -19.48
N ALA A 115 -3.80 -9.49 -18.68
CA ALA A 115 -2.72 -10.47 -18.82
C ALA A 115 -3.22 -11.88 -18.48
N ALA A 116 -2.56 -12.88 -19.05
CA ALA A 116 -2.88 -14.29 -18.81
C ALA A 116 -2.70 -14.71 -17.34
N VAL A 117 -1.88 -13.98 -16.56
CA VAL A 117 -1.57 -14.29 -15.17
C VAL A 117 -1.84 -13.11 -14.25
N SER A 118 -2.15 -13.42 -12.99
CA SER A 118 -2.17 -12.44 -11.90
C SER A 118 -0.76 -12.22 -11.35
N ILE A 119 -0.47 -11.01 -10.87
CA ILE A 119 0.85 -10.61 -10.34
C ILE A 119 0.67 -10.05 -8.93
N ILE A 120 1.33 -10.66 -7.95
CA ILE A 120 1.32 -10.18 -6.56
C ILE A 120 2.26 -8.99 -6.43
N GLY A 121 1.71 -7.82 -6.08
CA GLY A 121 2.44 -6.57 -6.00
C GLY A 121 3.30 -6.46 -4.72
N ASN A 122 4.27 -5.55 -4.76
CA ASN A 122 5.11 -5.20 -3.62
C ASN A 122 4.30 -4.86 -2.36
N VAL A 123 3.19 -4.10 -2.51
CA VAL A 123 2.35 -3.73 -1.36
C VAL A 123 1.85 -4.96 -0.63
N GLN A 124 1.41 -6.01 -1.34
CA GLN A 124 0.90 -7.23 -0.73
C GLN A 124 2.00 -8.09 -0.10
N GLN A 125 3.26 -7.89 -0.47
CA GLN A 125 4.41 -8.62 0.09
C GLN A 125 5.05 -7.94 1.30
N GLN A 126 4.79 -6.65 1.53
CA GLN A 126 5.40 -5.91 2.66
C GLN A 126 5.10 -6.57 4.02
N GLY A 127 6.13 -6.70 4.86
CA GLY A 127 6.02 -7.34 6.17
C GLY A 127 5.88 -8.87 6.11
N THR A 128 6.04 -9.48 4.93
CA THR A 128 6.06 -10.92 4.73
C THR A 128 7.41 -11.34 4.19
N ARG A 129 8.04 -12.35 4.82
CA ARG A 129 9.17 -13.05 4.22
C ARG A 129 8.64 -14.06 3.21
N VAL A 130 9.04 -13.88 1.97
CA VAL A 130 8.82 -14.84 0.89
C VAL A 130 10.09 -15.65 0.70
N THR A 131 10.00 -16.97 0.85
CA THR A 131 11.14 -17.88 0.66
C THR A 131 10.89 -18.75 -0.57
N PHE A 132 11.89 -18.83 -1.44
CA PHE A 132 11.89 -19.69 -2.62
C PHE A 132 12.84 -20.86 -2.36
N ASP A 133 12.29 -22.06 -2.18
CA ASP A 133 13.07 -23.30 -2.08
C ASP A 133 13.09 -23.94 -3.47
N THR A 134 14.14 -23.66 -4.23
CA THR A 134 14.31 -24.14 -5.61
C THR A 134 14.62 -25.64 -5.68
N ALA A 135 15.15 -26.22 -4.61
CA ALA A 135 15.39 -27.66 -4.54
C ALA A 135 14.08 -28.44 -4.40
N LYS A 136 13.11 -27.89 -3.66
CA LYS A 136 11.78 -28.48 -3.47
C LYS A 136 10.72 -27.95 -4.43
N GLY A 137 11.02 -26.89 -5.19
CA GLY A 137 10.05 -26.23 -6.06
C GLY A 137 8.92 -25.55 -5.30
N THR A 138 9.17 -25.03 -4.08
CA THR A 138 8.12 -24.46 -3.22
C THR A 138 8.35 -22.98 -2.93
N VAL A 139 7.24 -22.27 -2.69
CA VAL A 139 7.22 -20.90 -2.18
C VAL A 139 6.53 -20.89 -0.82
N SER A 140 7.15 -20.27 0.18
CA SER A 140 6.57 -20.14 1.53
C SER A 140 6.49 -18.70 1.99
N PHE A 141 5.48 -18.42 2.81
CA PHE A 141 5.18 -17.09 3.34
C PHE A 141 5.25 -17.09 4.87
N ALA A 142 6.01 -16.17 5.44
CA ALA A 142 6.08 -15.97 6.89
C ALA A 142 5.82 -14.50 7.25
N ALA A 143 4.70 -14.23 7.94
CA ALA A 143 4.32 -12.89 8.36
C ALA A 143 5.25 -12.35 9.47
N ASN A 144 5.49 -11.04 9.47
CA ASN A 144 6.27 -10.30 10.48
C ASN A 144 7.70 -10.84 10.67
N LYS A 145 8.32 -11.33 9.59
CA LYS A 145 9.68 -11.87 9.58
C LYS A 145 10.59 -11.08 8.63
N CYS A 146 10.46 -9.77 8.61
CA CYS A 146 11.25 -8.83 7.80
C CYS A 146 12.26 -8.09 8.66
#